data_AF-A0A962W9L8-F1
#
_entry.id   AF-A0A962W9L8-F1
#
_cell.length_a   1.000
_cell.length_b   1.000
_cell.length_c   1.000
_cell.angle_alpha   90.00
_cell.angle_beta   90.00
_cell.angle_gamma   90.00
#
_symmetry.space_group_name_H-M   'P 1'
#
loop_
_entity.id
_entity.type
_entity.pdbx_description
1 polymer ?
#
loop_
_entity_poly.entity_id
_entity_poly.type
_entity_poly.pdbx_seq_one_letter_code
_entity_poly.pdbx_strand_id
1 'polypeptide(L)'
;MKFPGVSVNAAPRACLAAQLIDGARFHPDDAPILPLPGCTEKHCKCTYVHHSDRRSGTLDRRSLNGLKRDYLLFFGREDHREGRGRRASDWAAAYKNNEYLTY
;
A
#
# COMPACT_ATOMS: atom_id res chain seq x y z
N MET A 1 8.53 1.54 -15.86
CA MET A 1 8.06 2.28 -14.66
C MET A 1 7.00 1.43 -13.98
N LYS A 2 7.18 1.06 -12.69
CA LYS A 2 6.21 0.26 -11.93
C LYS A 2 5.40 1.21 -11.05
N PHE A 3 4.08 1.25 -11.23
CA PHE A 3 3.20 2.13 -10.46
C PHE A 3 2.57 1.36 -9.30
N PRO A 4 2.54 1.90 -8.07
CA PRO A 4 1.95 1.21 -6.93
C PRO A 4 0.42 1.19 -6.94
N GLY A 5 -0.23 2.04 -7.75
CA GLY A 5 -1.67 2.01 -7.93
C GLY A 5 -2.11 2.63 -9.25
N VAL A 6 -3.25 2.19 -9.74
CA VAL A 6 -3.91 2.71 -10.94
C VAL A 6 -5.38 2.94 -10.66
N SER A 7 -5.99 3.92 -11.32
CA SER A 7 -7.44 4.10 -11.33
C SER A 7 -7.94 4.15 -12.77
N VAL A 8 -9.20 3.80 -12.99
CA VAL A 8 -9.88 4.04 -14.26
C VAL A 8 -10.46 5.44 -14.21
N ASN A 9 -10.22 6.24 -15.26
CA ASN A 9 -10.86 7.53 -15.48
C ASN A 9 -12.00 7.33 -16.48
N ALA A 10 -13.23 7.54 -16.00
CA ALA A 10 -14.42 7.48 -16.83
C ALA A 10 -14.48 8.68 -17.78
N ALA A 11 -14.49 8.43 -19.09
CA ALA A 11 -14.73 9.48 -20.08
C ALA A 11 -16.15 10.10 -19.93
N PRO A 12 -16.43 11.30 -20.46
CA PRO A 12 -17.73 11.96 -20.32
C PRO A 12 -18.96 11.17 -20.85
N ARG A 13 -18.74 10.15 -21.68
CA ARG A 13 -19.78 9.19 -22.14
C ARG A 13 -19.39 7.75 -21.80
N ALA A 14 -18.80 7.54 -20.63
CA ALA A 14 -18.40 6.23 -20.17
C ALA A 14 -19.62 5.34 -19.89
N CYS A 15 -19.44 4.03 -20.06
CA CYS A 15 -20.45 3.05 -19.70
C CYS A 15 -20.71 3.04 -18.18
N LEU A 16 -21.87 2.52 -17.77
CA LEU A 16 -22.25 2.46 -16.36
C LEU A 16 -21.19 1.73 -15.50
N ALA A 17 -20.60 0.66 -16.03
CA ALA A 17 -19.54 -0.08 -15.34
C ALA A 17 -18.32 0.82 -15.03
N ALA A 18 -17.94 1.71 -15.94
CA ALA A 18 -16.81 2.61 -15.74
C ALA A 18 -17.15 3.74 -14.76
N GLN A 19 -18.39 4.23 -14.77
CA GLN A 19 -18.86 5.22 -13.80
C GLN A 19 -18.89 4.65 -12.38
N LEU A 20 -19.26 3.37 -12.21
CA LEU A 20 -19.31 2.71 -10.90
C LEU A 20 -17.93 2.55 -10.24
N ILE A 21 -16.88 2.39 -11.04
CA ILE A 21 -15.50 2.23 -10.54
C ILE A 21 -14.68 3.51 -10.65
N ASP A 22 -15.29 4.61 -11.08
CA ASP A 22 -14.60 5.89 -11.20
C ASP A 22 -14.07 6.36 -9.84
N GLY A 23 -12.82 6.80 -9.81
CA GLY A 23 -12.13 7.17 -8.58
C GLY A 23 -11.66 6.00 -7.69
N ALA A 24 -12.02 4.75 -7.98
CA ALA A 24 -11.49 3.58 -7.28
C ALA A 24 -10.01 3.36 -7.65
N ARG A 25 -9.21 2.93 -6.68
CA ARG A 25 -7.78 2.60 -6.87
C ARG A 25 -7.57 1.09 -6.81
N PHE A 26 -6.86 0.59 -7.80
CA PHE A 26 -6.51 -0.81 -7.97
C PHE A 26 -4.99 -0.97 -7.90
N HIS A 27 -4.55 -2.16 -7.48
CA HIS A 27 -3.20 -2.60 -7.78
C HIS A 27 -3.10 -2.83 -9.31
N PRO A 28 -1.97 -2.53 -9.97
CA PRO A 28 -1.84 -2.73 -11.42
C PRO A 28 -2.23 -4.13 -11.89
N ASP A 29 -1.94 -5.14 -11.09
CA ASP A 29 -2.23 -6.55 -11.42
C ASP A 29 -3.70 -6.92 -11.19
N ASP A 30 -4.43 -6.17 -10.36
CA ASP A 30 -5.86 -6.40 -10.04
C ASP A 30 -6.79 -5.46 -10.82
N ALA A 31 -6.23 -4.55 -11.62
CA ALA A 31 -7.01 -3.57 -12.35
C ALA A 31 -7.85 -4.25 -13.43
N PRO A 32 -9.13 -3.88 -13.58
CA PRO A 32 -9.96 -4.47 -14.62
C PRO A 32 -9.45 -4.03 -15.99
N ILE A 33 -9.50 -4.94 -16.97
CA ILE A 33 -9.06 -4.65 -18.35
C ILE A 33 -10.06 -3.69 -19.00
N LEU A 34 -9.54 -2.64 -19.65
CA LEU A 34 -10.34 -1.75 -20.48
C LEU A 34 -10.34 -2.26 -21.93
N PRO A 35 -11.50 -2.27 -22.61
CA PRO A 35 -12.84 -1.89 -22.13
C PRO A 35 -13.45 -2.88 -21.14
N LEU A 36 -14.21 -2.35 -20.16
CA LEU A 36 -14.85 -3.18 -19.14
C LEU A 36 -15.85 -4.18 -19.75
N PRO A 37 -16.05 -5.35 -19.12
CA PRO A 37 -17.08 -6.29 -19.54
C PRO A 37 -18.45 -5.61 -19.52
N GLY A 38 -19.18 -5.69 -20.64
CA GLY A 38 -20.48 -5.02 -20.81
C GLY A 38 -20.39 -3.56 -21.27
N CYS A 39 -19.24 -3.08 -21.73
CA CYS A 39 -19.16 -1.77 -22.38
C CYS A 39 -19.98 -1.74 -23.68
N THR A 40 -20.95 -0.84 -23.76
CA THR A 40 -21.85 -0.68 -24.91
C THR A 40 -21.31 0.29 -25.97
N GLU A 41 -20.18 0.95 -25.69
CA GLU A 41 -19.63 2.00 -26.56
C GLU A 41 -18.74 1.40 -27.66
N LYS A 42 -18.97 1.79 -28.91
CA LYS A 42 -18.18 1.30 -30.07
C LYS A 42 -16.71 1.69 -29.98
N HIS A 43 -16.44 2.87 -29.44
CA HIS A 43 -15.10 3.41 -29.23
C HIS A 43 -14.94 3.87 -27.78
N CYS A 44 -14.59 2.95 -26.89
CA CYS A 44 -14.35 3.27 -25.48
C CYS A 44 -13.19 4.28 -25.35
N LYS A 45 -13.42 5.37 -24.62
CA LYS A 45 -12.43 6.43 -24.35
C LYS A 45 -11.92 6.46 -22.91
N CYS A 46 -12.24 5.44 -22.12
CA CYS A 46 -11.76 5.36 -20.73
C CYS A 46 -10.25 5.13 -20.72
N THR A 47 -9.56 5.71 -19.74
CA THR A 47 -8.10 5.62 -19.62
C THR A 47 -7.68 5.18 -18.23
N TYR A 48 -6.49 4.60 -18.11
CA TYR A 48 -5.88 4.39 -16.80
C TYR A 48 -5.11 5.64 -16.37
N VAL A 49 -5.27 5.99 -15.10
CA VAL A 49 -4.48 7.00 -14.43
C VAL A 49 -3.56 6.29 -13.45
N HIS A 50 -2.26 6.45 -13.66
CA HIS A 50 -1.25 5.90 -12.76
C HIS A 50 -1.05 6.83 -11.56
N HIS A 51 -1.06 6.26 -10.36
CA HIS A 51 -0.77 6.98 -9.12
C HIS A 51 0.61 6.54 -8.63
N SER A 52 1.47 7.52 -8.33
CA SER A 52 2.73 7.27 -7.64
C SER A 52 2.49 6.87 -6.18
N ASP A 53 3.51 6.34 -5.51
CA ASP A 53 3.41 6.08 -4.09
C ASP A 53 3.17 7.41 -3.37
N ARG A 54 2.05 7.53 -2.66
CA ARG A 54 1.73 8.69 -1.82
C ARG A 54 2.75 8.93 -0.71
N ARG A 55 3.70 8.02 -0.51
CA ARG A 55 4.81 8.09 0.44
C ARG A 55 6.07 8.72 -0.18
N SER A 56 5.94 9.56 -1.20
CA SER A 56 7.07 10.26 -1.81
C SER A 56 7.34 11.62 -1.18
N GLY A 57 8.61 12.02 -1.11
CA GLY A 57 9.05 13.40 -0.82
C GLY A 57 9.53 13.64 0.62
N THR A 58 9.85 14.90 0.92
CA THR A 58 10.40 15.39 2.19
C THR A 58 9.49 15.19 3.40
N LEU A 59 8.20 14.90 3.19
CA LEU A 59 7.22 14.60 4.23
C LEU A 59 7.09 13.10 4.54
N ASP A 60 7.82 12.22 3.84
CA ASP A 60 7.83 10.80 4.20
C ASP A 60 8.55 10.63 5.54
N ARG A 61 7.77 10.51 6.61
CA ARG A 61 8.26 10.28 7.98
C ARG A 61 9.16 9.05 8.10
N ARG A 62 9.16 8.14 7.11
CA ARG A 62 10.04 6.96 7.08
C ARG A 62 11.46 7.30 6.65
N SER A 63 11.66 8.33 5.82
CA SER A 63 12.98 8.79 5.37
C SER A 63 13.87 9.24 6.54
N LEU A 64 13.31 10.03 7.47
CA LEU A 64 14.02 10.52 8.67
C LEU A 64 14.06 9.50 9.82
N ASN A 65 13.18 8.50 9.80
CA ASN A 65 13.13 7.50 10.88
C ASN A 65 14.31 6.51 10.83
N GLY A 66 14.94 6.30 9.68
CA GLY A 66 16.19 5.53 9.60
C GLY A 66 17.32 6.24 10.36
N LEU A 67 17.60 7.49 9.97
CA LEU A 67 18.63 8.33 10.60
C LEU A 67 18.42 8.54 12.10
N LYS A 68 17.17 8.73 12.55
CA LYS A 68 16.87 8.87 13.99
C LYS A 68 17.15 7.60 14.79
N ARG A 69 16.97 6.42 14.20
CA ARG A 69 17.26 5.14 14.87
C ARG A 69 18.76 4.95 15.03
N ASP A 70 19.52 5.19 13.97
CA ASP A 70 20.98 5.09 14.01
C ASP A 70 21.57 6.09 15.01
N TYR A 71 21.02 7.32 15.05
CA TYR A 71 21.37 8.33 16.05
C TYR A 71 21.03 7.90 17.48
N LEU A 72 19.84 7.34 17.73
CA LEU A 72 19.44 6.84 19.05
C LEU A 72 20.38 5.72 19.54
N LEU A 73 20.70 4.76 18.67
CA LEU A 73 21.63 3.66 18.97
C LEU A 73 23.05 4.20 19.26
N PHE A 74 23.52 5.20 18.50
CA PHE A 74 24.85 5.80 18.69
C PHE A 74 25.02 6.48 20.06
N PHE A 75 23.97 7.14 20.58
CA PHE A 75 23.99 7.76 21.91
C PHE A 75 23.62 6.81 23.06
N GLY A 76 23.59 5.50 22.81
CA GLY A 76 23.30 4.49 23.83
C GLY A 76 21.86 4.55 24.37
N ARG A 77 20.91 5.13 23.60
CA ARG A 77 19.49 5.02 23.93
C ARG A 77 18.94 3.75 23.32
N GLU A 78 18.39 2.88 24.15
CA GLU A 78 17.79 1.62 23.70
C GLU A 78 16.53 1.89 22.85
N ASP A 79 16.44 1.21 21.71
CA ASP A 79 15.21 1.15 20.93
C ASP A 79 14.27 0.12 21.58
N HIS A 80 13.35 0.57 22.44
CA HIS A 80 12.35 -0.29 23.10
C HIS A 80 11.31 -0.92 22.14
N ARG A 81 11.54 -0.88 20.82
CA ARG A 81 10.75 -1.60 19.83
C ARG A 81 11.20 -3.06 19.80
N GLU A 82 10.95 -3.77 20.88
CA GLU A 82 11.15 -5.21 20.96
C GLU A 82 9.89 -5.95 20.46
N GLY A 83 10.07 -7.03 19.70
CA GLY A 83 9.00 -7.89 19.20
C GLY A 83 8.67 -7.74 17.70
N ARG A 84 8.01 -8.78 17.14
CA ARG A 84 7.67 -8.86 15.70
C ARG A 84 6.59 -7.87 15.25
N GLY A 85 6.02 -7.10 16.17
CA GLY A 85 4.95 -6.13 15.92
C GLY A 85 3.95 -6.09 17.07
N ARG A 86 2.85 -5.35 16.90
CA ARG A 86 1.79 -5.19 17.92
C ARG A 86 0.52 -5.97 17.58
N ARG A 87 0.51 -6.77 16.50
CA ARG A 87 -0.68 -7.57 16.16
C ARG A 87 -0.81 -8.72 17.15
N ALA A 88 -2.02 -9.18 17.41
CA ALA A 88 -2.26 -10.31 18.32
C ALA A 88 -1.43 -11.57 17.97
N SER A 89 -1.21 -11.81 16.68
CA SER A 89 -0.30 -12.87 16.17
C SER A 89 1.14 -12.70 16.62
N ASP A 90 1.62 -11.46 16.74
CA ASP A 90 2.99 -11.15 17.08
C ASP A 90 3.26 -11.40 18.58
N TRP A 91 2.24 -11.16 19.42
CA TRP A 91 2.27 -11.51 20.86
C TRP A 91 2.29 -13.03 21.08
N ALA A 92 1.47 -13.78 20.35
CA ALA A 92 1.41 -15.23 20.48
C ALA A 92 2.76 -15.92 20.15
N ALA A 93 3.52 -15.37 19.20
CA ALA A 93 4.86 -15.87 18.88
C ALA A 93 5.90 -15.51 19.96
N ALA A 94 5.77 -14.35 20.63
CA ALA A 94 6.65 -13.97 21.73
C ALA A 94 6.46 -14.88 22.95
N TYR A 95 5.21 -15.24 23.27
CA TYR A 95 4.91 -16.14 24.39
C TYR A 95 5.45 -17.56 24.19
N LYS A 96 5.34 -18.14 22.98
CA LYS A 96 5.82 -19.51 22.69
C LYS A 96 7.34 -19.68 22.83
N ASN A 97 8.12 -18.62 22.64
CA ASN A 97 9.58 -18.69 22.78
C ASN A 97 10.02 -18.72 24.26
N ASN A 98 9.15 -18.37 25.19
CA ASN A 98 9.46 -18.31 26.63
C ASN A 98 9.11 -19.60 27.39
N GLU A 99 8.44 -20.56 26.73
CA GLU A 99 8.09 -21.88 27.31
C GLU A 99 9.24 -22.91 27.23
N TYR A 100 10.35 -22.60 26.54
CA TYR A 100 11.51 -23.50 26.41
C TYR A 100 12.68 -23.15 27.34
N LEU A 101 12.50 -22.21 28.28
CA LEU A 101 13.53 -21.77 29.24
C LEU A 101 13.17 -22.08 30.70
N THR A 102 12.47 -23.18 30.95
CA THR A 102 12.35 -23.75 32.29
C THR A 102 12.91 -25.17 32.29
N TYR A 103 14.19 -25.28 32.60
CA TYR A 103 14.81 -26.45 33.24
C TYR A 103 15.97 -25.97 34.13
#